data_AF-A0A1V5IYF4-F1
#
_entry.id   AF-A0A1V5IYF4-F1
#
_cell.length_a   1.000
_cell.length_b   1.000
_cell.length_c   1.000
_cell.angle_alpha   90.00
_cell.angle_beta   90.00
_cell.angle_gamma   90.00
#
_symmetry.space_group_name_H-M   'P 1'
#
loop_
_entity.id
_entity.type
_entity.pdbx_description
1 polymer ?
#
loop_
_entity_poly.entity_id
_entity_poly.type
_entity_poly.pdbx_seq_one_letter_code
_entity_poly.pdbx_strand_id
1 'polypeptide(L)' 'MTEMGKINTDRYYRPDEIAELLNVDKSTVYRMIKDVTDPLPAVRIGGNRLYRVHGRELQSWLERHRVRPEEE' A
#
# COMPACT_ATOMS: atom_id res chain seq x y z
N MET A 1 -15.62 -10.67 5.76
CA MET A 1 -14.20 -10.28 5.67
C MET A 1 -13.78 -10.53 4.23
N THR A 2 -13.64 -9.48 3.41
CA THR A 2 -13.14 -9.64 2.04
C THR A 2 -11.72 -10.14 2.14
N GLU A 3 -11.45 -11.31 1.56
CA GLU A 3 -10.12 -11.90 1.48
C GLU A 3 -9.26 -10.96 0.63
N MET A 4 -8.53 -10.05 1.30
CA MET A 4 -7.50 -9.24 0.65
C MET A 4 -6.57 -10.22 -0.06
N GLY A 5 -6.53 -10.14 -1.39
CA GLY A 5 -5.70 -11.02 -2.20
C GLY A 5 -4.30 -11.10 -1.59
N LYS A 6 -3.82 -12.33 -1.34
CA LYS A 6 -2.59 -12.58 -0.59
C LYS A 6 -1.43 -11.73 -1.13
N ILE A 7 -0.93 -10.80 -0.33
CA ILE A 7 0.24 -9.99 -0.69
C ILE A 7 1.45 -10.91 -0.79
N ASN A 8 2.13 -10.87 -1.94
CA ASN A 8 3.42 -11.51 -2.14
C ASN A 8 4.50 -10.58 -1.58
N THR A 9 5.14 -11.01 -0.49
CA THR A 9 6.08 -10.19 0.28
C THR A 9 7.46 -10.04 -0.38
N ASP A 10 7.76 -10.80 -1.43
CA ASP A 10 9.08 -10.88 -2.07
C ASP A 10 9.18 -10.07 -3.37
N ARG A 11 8.14 -9.30 -3.71
CA ARG A 11 8.13 -8.45 -4.91
C ARG A 11 7.74 -7.01 -4.62
N TYR A 12 7.96 -6.16 -5.62
CA TYR A 12 7.48 -4.77 -5.62
C TYR A 12 6.13 -4.65 -6.32
N TYR A 13 5.28 -3.79 -5.78
CA TYR A 13 3.99 -3.40 -6.34
C TYR A 13 4.03 -1.99 -6.92
N ARG A 14 3.34 -1.78 -8.04
CA ARG A 14 3.03 -0.47 -8.61
C ARG A 14 1.82 0.15 -7.90
N PRO A 15 1.65 1.48 -7.93
CA PRO A 15 0.48 2.13 -7.36
C PRO A 15 -0.87 1.62 -7.91
N ASP A 16 -0.94 1.24 -9.18
CA ASP A 16 -2.14 0.61 -9.78
C ASP A 16 -2.45 -0.77 -9.20
N GLU A 17 -1.43 -1.62 -9.00
CA GLU A 17 -1.62 -2.94 -8.41
C GLU A 17 -2.07 -2.83 -6.94
N ILE A 18 -1.58 -1.83 -6.20
CA ILE A 18 -2.01 -1.55 -4.83
C ILE A 18 -3.46 -1.05 -4.80
N ALA A 19 -3.83 -0.19 -5.74
CA ALA A 19 -5.19 0.30 -5.89
C ALA A 19 -6.18 -0.86 -6.12
N GLU A 20 -5.82 -1.82 -6.98
CA GLU A 20 -6.58 -3.05 -7.19
C GLU A 20 -6.67 -3.90 -5.92
N LEU A 21 -5.55 -4.11 -5.21
CA LEU A 21 -5.51 -4.89 -3.96
C LEU A 21 -6.40 -4.31 -2.86
N LEU A 22 -6.44 -2.98 -2.74
CA LEU A 22 -7.19 -2.27 -1.70
C LEU A 22 -8.61 -1.89 -2.15
N ASN A 23 -8.95 -2.14 -3.42
CA ASN A 23 -10.20 -1.71 -4.05
C ASN A 23 -10.47 -0.20 -3.86
N VAL A 24 -9.47 0.62 -4.20
CA VAL A 24 -9.54 2.09 -4.13
C VAL A 24 -9.05 2.71 -5.43
N ASP A 25 -9.34 3.99 -5.65
CA ASP A 25 -8.76 4.72 -6.77
C ASP A 25 -7.23 4.85 -6.67
N LYS A 26 -6.54 4.80 -7.81
CA LYS A 26 -5.09 5.02 -7.89
C LYS A 26 -4.66 6.37 -7.29
N SER A 27 -5.51 7.39 -7.37
CA SER A 27 -5.28 8.71 -6.76
C SER A 27 -5.21 8.65 -5.24
N THR A 28 -5.98 7.77 -4.61
CA THR A 28 -5.94 7.49 -3.17
C THR A 28 -4.59 6.91 -2.77
N VAL A 29 -4.06 5.95 -3.53
CA VAL A 29 -2.73 5.40 -3.29
C VAL A 29 -1.64 6.49 -3.37
N TYR A 30 -1.71 7.37 -4.37
CA TYR A 30 -0.78 8.51 -4.43
C TYR A 30 -0.93 9.49 -3.27
N ARG A 31 -2.13 9.67 -2.74
CA ARG A 31 -2.36 10.47 -1.53
C ARG A 31 -1.72 9.82 -0.32
N MET A 32 -1.89 8.51 -0.14
CA MET A 32 -1.25 7.73 0.93
C MET A 32 0.28 7.78 0.84
N ILE A 33 0.86 7.70 -0.36
CA ILE A 33 2.32 7.85 -0.57
C ILE A 33 2.82 9.24 -0.15
N LYS A 34 1.98 10.27 -0.27
CA LYS A 34 2.32 11.68 0.02
C LYS A 34 1.88 12.11 1.41
N ASP A 35 1.33 11.22 2.23
CA ASP A 35 0.95 11.54 3.60
C ASP A 35 2.19 11.97 4.39
N VAL A 36 2.09 13.05 5.15
CA VAL A 36 3.22 13.63 5.88
C VAL A 36 3.44 12.99 7.24
N THR A 37 2.45 12.25 7.75
CA THR A 37 2.44 11.70 9.09
C THR A 37 2.68 10.19 9.08
N ASP A 38 1.99 9.45 8.21
CA ASP A 38 2.18 7.99 8.06
C ASP A 38 2.09 7.56 6.58
N PRO A 39 3.12 7.86 5.77
CA PRO A 39 3.10 7.55 4.34
C PRO A 39 3.11 6.05 4.05
N LEU A 40 2.46 5.68 2.94
CA LEU A 40 2.68 4.38 2.32
C LEU A 40 4.17 4.28 1.87
N PRO A 41 4.92 3.23 2.27
CA PRO A 41 6.38 3.18 2.20
C PRO A 41 6.91 2.92 0.77
N ALA A 42 6.71 3.89 -0.13
CA ALA A 42 7.10 3.79 -1.52
C ALA A 42 8.54 4.27 -1.77
N VAL A 43 9.28 3.50 -2.55
CA VAL A 43 10.60 3.86 -3.09
C VAL A 43 10.48 4.32 -4.54
N ARG A 44 11.41 5.17 -4.98
CA ARG A 44 11.55 5.58 -6.39
C ARG A 44 12.65 4.74 -7.05
N ILE A 45 12.30 4.02 -8.11
CA ILE A 45 13.26 3.18 -8.87
C ILE A 45 13.39 3.70 -10.30
N GLY A 46 14.57 3.55 -10.90
CA GLY A 46 14.80 3.78 -12.33
C GLY A 46 14.85 5.25 -12.75
N GLY A 47 15.79 6.02 -12.18
CA GLY A 47 16.08 7.36 -12.69
C GLY A 47 14.94 8.38 -12.52
N ASN A 48 14.19 8.30 -11.42
CA ASN A 48 13.31 9.33 -10.84
C ASN A 48 11.77 9.29 -11.02
N ARG A 49 11.11 8.30 -11.62
CA ARG A 49 9.65 8.47 -11.86
C ARG A 49 8.71 7.35 -11.46
N LEU A 50 9.21 6.18 -11.07
CA LEU A 50 8.34 5.05 -10.80
C LEU A 50 8.31 4.74 -9.30
N TYR A 51 7.18 5.06 -8.66
CA TYR A 51 6.90 4.60 -7.30
C TYR A 51 6.70 3.09 -7.28
N ARG A 52 7.30 2.45 -6.28
CA ARG A 52 7.17 1.02 -5.99
C ARG A 52 7.08 0.82 -4.49
N VAL A 53 6.25 -0.12 -4.04
CA VAL A 53 6.18 -0.50 -2.62
C VAL A 53 6.58 -1.97 -2.51
N HIS A 54 7.53 -2.29 -1.65
CA HIS A 54 7.92 -3.68 -1.41
C HIS A 54 6.78 -4.42 -0.69
N GLY A 55 6.45 -5.64 -1.08
CA GLY A 55 5.30 -6.38 -0.57
C GLY A 55 5.33 -6.57 0.95
N ARG A 56 6.51 -6.84 1.52
CA ARG A 56 6.70 -6.91 2.98
C ARG A 56 6.29 -5.62 3.69
N GLU A 57 6.73 -4.47 3.18
CA GLU A 57 6.43 -3.16 3.75
C GLU A 57 4.95 -2.81 3.59
N LEU A 58 4.34 -3.15 2.44
CA LEU A 58 2.92 -2.99 2.21
C LEU A 58 2.08 -3.78 3.22
N GLN A 59 2.44 -5.05 3.46
CA GLN A 59 1.76 -5.89 4.45
C GLN A 59 1.85 -5.29 5.85
N SER A 60 3.05 -4.92 6.31
CA SER A 60 3.23 -4.33 7.64
C SER A 60 2.51 -2.98 7.79
N TRP A 61 2.46 -2.16 6.73
CA TRP A 61 1.70 -0.92 6.76
C TRP A 61 0.19 -1.19 6.91
N LEU A 62 -0.36 -2.15 6.15
CA LEU A 62 -1.79 -2.51 6.23
C LEU A 62 -2.18 -3.09 7.58
N GLU A 63 -1.32 -3.90 8.18
CA GLU A 63 -1.55 -4.45 9.52
C GLU A 63 -1.66 -3.35 10.59
N ARG A 64 -0.81 -2.31 10.52
CA ARG A 64 -0.87 -1.14 11.42
C ARG A 64 -2.13 -0.29 11.25
N HIS A 65 -2.67 -0.23 10.03
CA HIS A 65 -3.84 0.58 9.68
C HIS A 65 -5.16 -0.19 9.78
N ARG A 66 -5.12 -1.45 10.20
CA ARG A 66 -6.32 -2.27 10.34
C ARG A 66 -7.11 -1.81 11.55
N VAL A 67 -8.24 -1.15 11.30
CA VAL A 67 -9.24 -0.87 12.33
C VAL A 67 -9.90 -2.17 12.75
N ARG A 68 -10.07 -2.39 14.06
CA ARG A 68 -10.85 -3.47 14.67
C ARG A 68 -12.18 -2.91 15.15
N PRO A 69 -13.28 -3.04 14.39
CA PRO A 69 -14.57 -2.44 14.74
C PRO A 69 -15.15 -2.94 16.07
N GLU A 70 -14.75 -4.14 16.50
CA GLU A 70 -15.20 -4.77 17.74
C GLU A 70 -14.65 -4.16 19.04
N GLU A 71 -13.79 -3.13 18.96
CA GLU A 71 -13.18 -2.46 20.13
C GLU A 71 -13.74 -1.04 20.39
N GLU A 72 -14.82 -0.62 19.70
CA GLU A 72 -15.61 0.61 19.97
C GLU A 72 -16.96 0.29 20.64
#